data_AF-A0A1F6ERE2-F1
#
_entry.id   AF-A0A1F6ERE2-F1
#
_cell.length_a   1.000
_cell.length_b   1.000
_cell.length_c   1.000
_cell.angle_alpha   90.00
_cell.angle_beta   90.00
_cell.angle_gamma   90.00
#
_symmetry.space_group_name_H-M   'P 1'
#
loop_
_entity.id
_entity.type
_entity.pdbx_description
1 polymer ?
#
loop_
_entity_poly.entity_id
_entity_poly.type
_entity_poly.pdbx_seq_one_letter_code
_entity_poly.pdbx_strand_id
1 'polypeptide(L)'
;MEQNSFENQNRAVTPKAQKSPVGPVVGTVIIIALLAFGALYFWGDRLNDEVGAMPYTLDAEHAATLEGEAWMPESSDSDVAADIAAELDAFDAGALEGAIGADLDAVGEGF
;
A
#
# COMPACT_ATOMS: atom_id res chain seq x y z
N MET A 1 -16.02 23.30 86.09
CA MET A 1 -16.86 22.35 85.35
C MET A 1 -16.95 22.86 83.93
N GLU A 2 -16.21 22.19 83.05
CA GLU A 2 -15.95 22.54 81.66
C GLU A 2 -17.25 22.62 80.85
N GLN A 3 -17.54 23.79 80.29
CA GLN A 3 -18.59 23.94 79.29
C GLN A 3 -18.01 23.52 77.93
N ASN A 4 -18.38 22.30 77.53
CA ASN A 4 -18.44 21.74 76.19
C ASN A 4 -18.21 22.75 75.05
N SER A 5 -16.93 22.99 74.72
CA SER A 5 -16.52 23.61 73.45
C SER A 5 -16.38 22.52 72.40
N PHE A 6 -17.52 21.95 71.97
CA PHE A 6 -17.57 21.27 70.68
C PHE A 6 -17.76 22.36 69.63
N GLU A 7 -16.67 23.07 69.34
CA GLU A 7 -16.56 23.82 68.08
C GLU A 7 -16.84 22.83 66.96
N ASN A 8 -18.03 22.97 66.40
CA ASN A 8 -18.48 22.32 65.18
C ASN A 8 -17.41 22.53 64.10
N GLN A 9 -16.57 21.52 63.90
CA GLN A 9 -15.52 21.47 62.89
C GLN A 9 -16.12 21.32 61.49
N ASN A 10 -17.05 22.19 61.12
CA ASN A 10 -17.45 22.39 59.74
C ASN A 10 -16.35 23.21 59.05
N ARG A 11 -15.15 22.63 58.96
CA ARG A 11 -14.16 23.04 57.97
C ARG A 11 -14.86 22.80 56.64
N ALA A 12 -15.26 23.88 55.97
CA ALA A 12 -15.58 23.84 54.56
C ALA A 12 -14.39 23.20 53.86
N VAL A 13 -14.51 21.90 53.57
CA VAL A 13 -13.60 21.19 52.69
C VAL A 13 -13.88 21.82 51.34
N THR A 14 -13.13 22.87 51.02
CA THR A 14 -13.09 23.42 49.68
C THR A 14 -12.71 22.25 48.78
N PRO A 15 -13.55 21.87 47.80
CA PRO A 15 -13.22 20.78 46.91
C PRO A 15 -11.90 21.15 46.23
N LYS A 16 -10.85 20.35 46.46
CA LYS A 16 -9.60 20.45 45.71
C LYS A 16 -9.99 20.42 44.24
N ALA A 17 -9.73 21.52 43.52
CA ALA A 17 -9.96 21.61 42.09
C ALA A 17 -9.28 20.40 41.44
N GLN A 18 -10.08 19.50 40.87
CA GLN A 18 -9.58 18.33 40.17
C GLN A 18 -8.82 18.84 38.96
N LYS A 19 -7.49 18.78 39.03
CA LYS A 19 -6.61 19.14 37.92
C LYS A 19 -6.94 18.16 36.78
N SER A 20 -7.45 18.68 35.67
CA SER A 20 -7.77 17.88 34.49
C SER A 20 -6.51 17.13 34.02
N PRO A 21 -6.61 15.83 33.69
CA PRO A 21 -5.46 15.05 33.27
C PRO A 21 -5.07 15.44 31.84
N VAL A 22 -4.21 16.47 31.72
CA VAL A 22 -3.70 16.97 30.43
C VAL A 22 -2.72 15.99 29.79
N GLY A 23 -2.02 15.15 30.59
CA GLY A 23 -1.01 14.21 30.10
C GLY A 23 -1.52 13.22 29.05
N PRO A 24 -2.60 12.46 29.32
CA PRO A 24 -3.18 11.54 28.34
C PRO A 24 -3.64 12.25 27.06
N VAL A 25 -4.20 13.45 27.17
CA VAL A 25 -4.67 14.23 26.02
C VAL A 25 -3.52 14.59 25.09
N VAL A 26 -2.41 15.07 25.64
CA VAL A 26 -1.21 15.40 24.86
C VAL A 26 -0.64 14.15 24.18
N GLY A 27 -0.61 13.01 24.88
CA GLY A 27 -0.17 11.74 24.30
C GLY A 27 -1.03 11.31 23.11
N THR A 28 -2.36 11.40 23.23
CA THR A 28 -3.29 11.08 22.15
C THR A 28 -3.07 11.98 20.92
N VAL A 29 -2.84 13.28 21.12
CA VAL A 29 -2.58 14.22 20.01
C VAL A 29 -1.32 13.81 19.24
N ILE A 30 -0.25 13.42 19.93
CA ILE A 30 1.00 12.98 19.28
C ILE A 30 0.79 11.71 18.47
N ILE A 31 0.06 10.72 19.02
CA ILE A 31 -0.24 9.47 18.30
C ILE A 31 -1.06 9.76 17.05
N ILE A 32 -2.09 10.60 17.15
CA ILE A 32 -2.93 10.98 15.99
C ILE A 32 -2.08 11.66 14.92
N ALA A 33 -1.19 12.58 15.31
CA ALA A 33 -0.30 13.25 14.36
C ALA A 33 0.59 12.24 13.63
N LEU A 34 1.23 11.31 14.35
CA LEU A 34 2.07 10.26 13.75
C LEU A 34 1.29 9.35 12.80
N LEU A 35 0.06 8.96 13.16
CA LEU A 35 -0.80 8.16 12.29
C LEU A 35 -1.22 8.93 11.03
N ALA A 36 -1.54 10.22 11.17
CA ALA A 36 -1.89 11.08 10.04
C ALA A 36 -0.70 11.26 9.09
N PHE A 37 0.51 11.52 9.62
CA PHE A 37 1.71 11.61 8.81
C PHE A 37 2.09 10.28 8.16
N GLY A 38 1.99 9.17 8.89
CA GLY A 38 2.26 7.83 8.35
C GLY A 38 1.27 7.44 7.25
N ALA A 39 -0.02 7.70 7.46
CA ALA A 39 -1.05 7.47 6.46
C ALA A 39 -0.85 8.37 5.23
N LEU A 40 -0.59 9.66 5.41
CA LEU A 40 -0.37 10.59 4.30
C LEU A 40 0.94 10.27 3.53
N TYR A 41 1.99 9.83 4.23
CA TYR A 41 3.24 9.38 3.61
C TYR A 41 3.01 8.14 2.74
N PHE A 42 2.34 7.12 3.29
CA PHE A 42 2.05 5.88 2.56
C PHE A 42 1.08 6.09 1.40
N TRP A 43 0.08 6.96 1.57
CA TRP A 43 -0.86 7.30 0.51
C TRP A 43 -0.20 8.18 -0.56
N GLY A 44 0.69 9.10 -0.18
CA GLY A 44 1.44 9.95 -1.10
C GLY A 44 2.40 9.16 -2.00
N ASP A 45 3.09 8.17 -1.44
CA ASP A 45 3.93 7.23 -2.19
C ASP A 45 3.09 6.43 -3.19
N ARG A 46 1.94 5.91 -2.75
CA ARG A 46 1.01 5.16 -3.62
C ARG A 46 0.40 5.99 -4.75
N LEU A 47 0.13 7.29 -4.55
CA LEU A 47 -0.32 8.17 -5.64
C LEU A 47 0.80 8.52 -6.62
N ASN A 48 2.06 8.49 -6.18
CA ASN A 48 3.21 8.78 -7.03
C ASN A 48 3.72 7.53 -7.78
N ASP A 49 3.50 6.34 -7.22
CA ASP A 49 3.81 5.05 -7.84
C ASP A 49 2.92 4.75 -9.06
N GLU A 50 1.66 5.21 -9.07
CA GLU A 50 0.79 5.11 -10.27
C GLU A 50 1.27 5.99 -11.45
N VAL A 51 2.18 6.94 -11.22
CA VAL A 51 2.76 7.80 -12.28
C VAL A 51 4.24 7.48 -12.57
N GLY A 52 4.93 6.76 -11.68
CA GLY A 52 6.40 6.64 -11.74
C GLY A 52 7.01 5.25 -11.54
N ALA A 53 6.24 4.22 -11.18
CA ALA A 53 6.78 2.90 -10.85
C ALA A 53 6.24 1.81 -11.79
N MET A 54 6.63 1.89 -13.06
CA MET A 54 7.05 0.69 -13.78
C MET A 54 8.57 0.55 -13.58
N PRO A 55 9.07 -0.14 -12.54
CA PRO A 55 10.48 -0.51 -12.44
C PRO A 55 10.75 -1.70 -13.37
N TYR A 56 10.43 -1.52 -14.65
CA TYR A 56 10.92 -2.36 -15.73
C TYR A 56 11.33 -1.40 -16.85
N THR A 57 12.53 -0.82 -16.70
CA THR A 57 13.23 -0.27 -17.86
C THR A 57 13.63 -1.47 -18.72
N LEU A 58 12.71 -1.93 -19.56
CA LEU A 58 13.10 -2.40 -20.88
C LEU A 58 13.79 -1.19 -21.49
N ASP A 59 15.08 -1.33 -21.77
CA ASP A 59 15.79 -0.36 -22.59
C ASP A 59 14.89 -0.01 -23.79
N ALA A 60 14.87 1.24 -24.22
CA ALA A 60 13.96 1.70 -25.27
C ALA A 60 14.08 0.91 -26.60
N GLU A 61 15.11 0.07 -26.76
CA GLU A 61 15.21 -0.93 -27.83
C GLU A 61 14.27 -2.15 -27.66
N HIS A 62 13.91 -2.54 -26.43
CA HIS A 62 12.97 -3.64 -26.17
C HIS A 62 11.50 -3.19 -26.07
N ALA A 63 11.24 -1.90 -25.85
CA ALA A 63 9.88 -1.36 -25.90
C ALA A 63 9.27 -1.44 -27.32
N ALA A 64 10.11 -1.52 -28.35
CA ALA A 64 9.69 -1.75 -29.73
C ALA A 64 9.41 -3.24 -30.05
N THR A 65 9.84 -4.16 -29.18
CA THR A 65 9.56 -5.61 -29.30
C THR A 65 8.29 -6.02 -28.55
N LEU A 66 7.69 -5.10 -27.79
CA LEU A 66 6.39 -5.28 -27.14
C LEU A 66 5.20 -4.91 -28.04
N GLU A 67 5.39 -4.83 -29.36
CA GLU A 67 4.27 -5.06 -30.27
C GLU A 67 3.91 -6.54 -30.17
N GLY A 68 3.12 -6.87 -29.13
CA GLY A 68 2.47 -8.15 -28.87
C GLY A 68 3.17 -9.35 -29.48
N GLU A 69 4.08 -9.98 -28.72
CA GLU A 69 4.53 -11.32 -29.05
C GLU A 69 3.29 -12.19 -29.26
N ALA A 70 3.06 -12.64 -30.51
CA ALA A 70 1.78 -13.20 -30.95
C ALA A 70 1.33 -14.43 -30.14
N TRP A 71 2.24 -15.02 -29.36
CA TRP A 71 2.00 -16.15 -28.49
C TRP A 71 1.42 -15.80 -27.12
N MET A 72 1.54 -14.53 -26.68
CA MET A 72 1.03 -14.07 -25.39
C MET A 72 -0.13 -13.09 -25.58
N PRO A 73 -1.38 -13.48 -25.27
CA PRO A 73 -2.52 -12.57 -25.34
C PRO A 73 -2.41 -11.48 -24.27
N GLU A 74 -3.17 -10.39 -24.43
CA GLU A 74 -3.28 -9.37 -23.37
C GLU A 74 -3.82 -10.00 -22.08
N SER A 75 -3.05 -9.88 -20.99
CA SER A 75 -3.47 -10.31 -19.65
C SER A 75 -4.44 -9.30 -19.04
N SER A 76 -5.52 -9.76 -18.42
CA SER A 76 -6.45 -8.93 -17.67
C SER A 76 -5.97 -8.71 -16.24
N ASP A 77 -6.41 -7.61 -15.62
CA ASP A 77 -6.20 -7.35 -14.18
C ASP A 77 -7.24 -8.08 -13.29
N SER A 78 -7.99 -9.04 -13.85
CA SER A 78 -9.12 -9.71 -13.20
C SER A 78 -8.75 -11.10 -12.69
N ASP A 79 -8.87 -11.30 -11.37
CA ASP A 79 -8.67 -12.59 -10.72
C ASP A 79 -9.92 -13.51 -10.77
N VAL A 80 -10.88 -13.21 -11.64
CA VAL A 80 -12.10 -14.02 -11.79
C VAL A 80 -11.76 -15.30 -12.56
N ALA A 81 -12.18 -16.45 -12.05
CA ALA A 81 -11.86 -17.75 -12.65
C ALA A 81 -12.27 -17.90 -14.13
N ALA A 82 -13.33 -17.20 -14.56
CA ALA A 82 -13.77 -17.17 -15.95
C ALA A 82 -12.79 -16.42 -16.86
N ASP A 83 -12.18 -15.35 -16.35
CA ASP A 83 -11.27 -14.50 -17.11
C ASP A 83 -9.91 -15.20 -17.26
N ILE A 84 -9.41 -15.82 -16.18
CA ILE A 84 -8.21 -16.67 -16.23
C ILE A 84 -8.39 -17.84 -17.22
N ALA A 85 -9.57 -18.46 -17.25
CA ALA A 85 -9.85 -19.55 -18.18
C ALA A 85 -9.86 -19.07 -19.64
N ALA A 86 -10.36 -17.86 -19.89
CA ALA A 86 -10.37 -17.25 -21.22
C ALA A 86 -8.95 -16.88 -21.67
N GLU A 87 -8.09 -16.38 -20.78
CA GLU A 87 -6.68 -16.08 -21.08
C GLU A 87 -5.89 -17.35 -21.41
N LEU A 88 -6.10 -18.43 -20.65
CA LEU A 88 -5.45 -19.71 -20.90
C LEU A 88 -5.90 -20.35 -22.22
N ASP A 89 -7.15 -20.12 -22.65
CA ASP A 89 -7.66 -20.57 -23.94
C ASP A 89 -7.12 -19.71 -25.10
N ALA A 90 -6.88 -18.43 -24.84
CA ALA A 90 -6.28 -17.50 -25.81
C ALA A 90 -4.77 -17.67 -25.97
N PHE A 91 -4.11 -18.41 -25.08
CA PHE A 91 -2.68 -18.70 -25.17
C PHE A 91 -2.38 -19.62 -26.37
N ASP A 92 -1.56 -19.13 -27.31
CA ASP A 92 -1.20 -19.88 -28.52
C ASP A 92 0.20 -20.52 -28.40
N ALA A 93 0.21 -21.79 -27.98
CA ALA A 93 1.44 -22.57 -27.88
C ALA A 93 2.14 -22.80 -29.24
N GLY A 94 1.39 -22.81 -30.34
CA GLY A 94 1.96 -22.98 -31.68
C GLY A 94 2.69 -21.74 -32.15
N ALA A 95 2.15 -20.56 -31.86
CA ALA A 95 2.84 -19.29 -32.09
C ALA A 95 4.14 -19.21 -31.27
N LEU A 96 4.14 -19.71 -30.02
CA LEU A 96 5.35 -19.75 -29.19
C LEU A 96 6.42 -20.67 -29.79
N GLU A 97 6.05 -21.89 -30.19
CA GLU A 97 6.98 -22.83 -30.80
C GLU A 97 7.57 -22.28 -32.11
N GLY A 98 6.74 -21.63 -32.93
CA GLY A 98 7.19 -20.93 -34.14
C GLY A 98 8.16 -19.79 -33.85
N ALA A 99 7.91 -19.00 -32.80
CA ALA A 99 8.81 -17.92 -32.38
C ALA A 99 10.16 -18.44 -31.89
N ILE A 100 10.16 -19.50 -31.07
CA ILE A 100 11.38 -20.17 -30.59
C ILE A 100 12.18 -20.75 -31.77
N GLY A 101 11.51 -21.37 -32.74
CA GLY A 101 12.17 -21.89 -33.94
C GLY A 101 12.86 -20.80 -34.74
N ALA A 102 12.17 -19.68 -34.98
CA ALA A 102 12.72 -18.54 -35.72
C ALA A 102 13.93 -17.90 -35.00
N ASP A 103 13.88 -17.80 -33.67
CA ASP A 103 15.00 -17.28 -32.88
C ASP A 103 16.22 -18.21 -32.92
N LEU A 104 16.00 -19.53 -32.80
CA LEU A 104 17.07 -20.53 -32.88
C LEU A 104 17.74 -20.56 -34.27
N ASP A 105 16.97 -20.42 -35.35
CA ASP A 105 17.51 -20.32 -36.71
C ASP A 105 18.35 -19.05 -36.87
N ALA A 106 17.88 -17.90 -36.35
CA ALA A 106 18.60 -16.63 -36.41
C ALA A 106 19.95 -16.68 -35.64
N VAL A 107 19.99 -17.35 -34.49
CA VAL A 107 21.23 -17.59 -33.73
C VAL A 107 22.16 -18.55 -34.47
N GLY A 108 21.61 -19.54 -35.16
CA GLY A 108 22.36 -20.53 -35.94
C GLY A 108 23.05 -19.96 -37.18
N GLU A 109 22.48 -18.93 -37.83
CA GLU A 109 23.05 -18.29 -39.01
C GLU A 109 24.14 -17.23 -38.69
N GLY A 110 24.41 -16.96 -37.40
CA GLY A 110 25.39 -15.97 -36.94
C GLY A 110 26.84 -16.46 -36.77
N PHE A 111 27.14 -17.73 -37.10
CA PHE A 111 28.48 -18.34 -36.95
C PHE A 111 28.99 -19.01 -38.24
#